data_AF-A0A4Q6EZC2-F1
#
_entry.id   AF-A0A4Q6EZC2-F1
#
_cell.length_a   1.000
_cell.length_b   1.000
_cell.length_c   1.000
_cell.angle_alpha   90.00
_cell.angle_beta   90.00
_cell.angle_gamma   90.00
#
_symmetry.space_group_name_H-M   'P 1'
#
loop_
_entity.id
_entity.type
_entity.pdbx_description
1 polymer ?
#
loop_
_entity_poly.entity_id
_entity_poly.type
_entity_poly.pdbx_seq_one_letter_code
_entity_poly.pdbx_strand_id
1 'polypeptide(L)'
;KAIAKDESSQPFGEWAAAAEVPWKYHVVNDEALLTIGDLSFPCMSLQDLVATEERVRPKADLYWFAPHVDRKSSYPRGRFTASSLGRRADVEAGGLVELGRAIAVPHNETWDKVGDGMHQILGVGCRRKMSRDDAQGILGSRGLNSLIKAEDTLEILSRLQNHAWTQWPGATLHPEYPIMYSNEKSQRTLGWIDLLVETDAGYVIIDHKSYVGSDLEEKALSYSGQLAFYSEAVELATGKPVLGCWVHFMFAGKMVELRLLQSKKLGVA
;
A
#
# COMPACT_ATOMS: atom_id res chain seq x y z
N LYS A 1 -64.88 27.74 19.83
CA LYS A 1 -64.02 28.39 20.85
C LYS A 1 -62.61 28.37 20.29
N ALA A 2 -62.11 29.53 19.89
CA ALA A 2 -60.83 29.69 19.22
C ALA A 2 -59.69 29.31 20.17
N ILE A 3 -58.77 28.47 19.70
CA ILE A 3 -57.47 28.24 20.34
C ILE A 3 -56.55 29.35 19.85
N ALA A 4 -55.82 29.96 20.77
CA ALA A 4 -54.97 31.12 20.52
C ALA A 4 -53.84 30.80 19.51
N LYS A 5 -53.52 31.78 18.68
CA LYS A 5 -52.44 31.76 17.71
C LYS A 5 -51.12 31.62 18.48
N ASP A 6 -50.41 30.52 18.27
CA ASP A 6 -49.06 30.34 18.81
C ASP A 6 -48.10 31.25 18.02
N GLU A 7 -47.81 32.41 18.61
CA GLU A 7 -46.87 33.42 18.08
C GLU A 7 -45.41 32.96 18.07
N SER A 8 -45.12 31.69 18.42
CA SER A 8 -43.78 31.09 18.34
C SER A 8 -43.53 30.27 17.08
N SER A 9 -44.51 30.15 16.17
CA SER A 9 -44.30 29.51 14.88
C SER A 9 -43.63 30.50 13.90
N GLN A 10 -42.31 30.34 13.71
CA GLN A 10 -41.58 31.10 12.70
C GLN A 10 -42.25 30.93 11.32
N PRO A 11 -42.49 32.01 10.55
CA PRO A 11 -42.99 31.89 9.20
C PRO A 11 -41.99 31.06 8.40
N PHE A 12 -42.52 30.07 7.68
CA PHE A 12 -41.75 29.25 6.76
C PHE A 12 -41.01 30.16 5.77
N GLY A 13 -39.68 30.28 5.88
CA GLY A 13 -38.85 30.91 4.84
C GLY A 13 -38.11 32.21 5.14
N GLU A 14 -37.61 32.46 6.36
CA GLU A 14 -36.65 33.57 6.60
C GLU A 14 -35.33 33.43 5.79
N TRP A 15 -35.01 32.26 5.27
CA TRP A 15 -33.83 32.03 4.42
C TRP A 15 -34.02 32.57 2.99
N ALA A 16 -35.27 32.79 2.55
CA ALA A 16 -35.58 33.28 1.21
C ALA A 16 -35.49 34.82 1.08
N ALA A 17 -35.46 35.55 2.21
CA ALA A 17 -35.32 37.00 2.21
C ALA A 17 -33.85 37.47 2.02
N ALA A 18 -32.88 36.56 2.13
CA ALA A 18 -31.45 36.88 2.13
C ALA A 18 -30.74 36.73 0.77
N ALA A 19 -31.46 36.34 -0.29
CA ALA A 19 -30.92 36.25 -1.64
C ALA A 19 -31.93 36.82 -2.63
N GLU A 20 -31.48 37.61 -3.60
CA GLU A 20 -32.27 38.01 -4.77
C GLU A 20 -32.59 36.75 -5.61
N VAL A 21 -33.53 35.96 -5.12
CA VAL A 21 -33.93 34.72 -5.75
C VAL A 21 -34.83 35.05 -6.95
N PRO A 22 -34.63 34.39 -8.11
CA PRO A 22 -35.32 34.70 -9.36
C PRO A 22 -36.78 34.17 -9.39
N TRP A 23 -37.36 33.90 -8.22
CA TRP A 23 -38.68 33.34 -8.06
C TRP A 23 -39.48 34.10 -7.02
N LYS A 24 -40.80 34.14 -7.22
CA LYS A 24 -41.75 34.81 -6.32
C LYS A 24 -42.84 33.85 -5.88
N TYR A 25 -43.20 33.93 -4.61
CA TYR A 25 -44.30 33.19 -4.01
C TYR A 25 -45.42 34.17 -3.66
N HIS A 26 -46.63 33.90 -4.14
CA HIS A 26 -47.82 34.70 -3.85
C HIS A 26 -49.05 33.79 -3.71
N VAL A 27 -50.00 34.21 -2.88
CA VAL A 27 -51.30 33.53 -2.71
C VAL A 27 -52.34 34.35 -3.48
N VAL A 28 -53.07 33.71 -4.40
CA VAL A 28 -54.15 34.33 -5.17
C VAL A 28 -55.36 33.40 -5.11
N ASN A 29 -56.51 33.91 -4.64
CA ASN A 29 -57.76 33.14 -4.50
C ASN A 29 -57.59 31.83 -3.71
N ASP A 30 -56.90 31.89 -2.57
CA ASP A 30 -56.60 30.74 -1.68
C ASP A 30 -55.77 29.61 -2.30
N GLU A 31 -55.26 29.78 -3.53
CA GLU A 31 -54.28 28.87 -4.14
C GLU A 31 -52.87 29.47 -4.02
N ALA A 32 -51.93 28.66 -3.52
CA ALA A 32 -50.53 29.04 -3.45
C ALA A 32 -49.84 28.79 -4.80
N LEU A 33 -49.24 29.83 -5.37
CA LEU A 33 -48.55 29.77 -6.66
C LEU A 33 -47.06 30.09 -6.51
N LEU A 34 -46.23 29.19 -7.04
CA LEU A 34 -44.79 29.41 -7.17
C LEU A 34 -44.48 29.87 -8.60
N THR A 35 -43.87 31.05 -8.73
CA THR A 35 -43.53 31.63 -10.03
C THR A 35 -42.01 31.72 -10.20
N ILE A 36 -41.48 31.22 -11.32
CA ILE A 36 -40.06 31.26 -11.67
C ILE A 36 -39.96 31.81 -13.09
N GLY A 37 -39.47 33.05 -13.25
CA GLY A 37 -39.57 33.77 -14.52
C GLY A 37 -41.04 33.93 -14.96
N ASP A 38 -41.37 33.49 -16.18
CA ASP A 38 -42.73 33.57 -16.75
C ASP A 38 -43.56 32.30 -16.51
N LEU A 39 -43.03 31.30 -15.81
CA LEU A 39 -43.71 30.04 -15.51
C LEU A 39 -44.32 30.08 -14.11
N SER A 40 -45.56 29.60 -13.98
CA SER A 40 -46.28 29.55 -12.71
C SER A 40 -46.84 28.15 -12.45
N PHE A 41 -46.63 27.66 -11.22
CA PHE A 41 -47.03 26.31 -10.80
C PHE A 41 -47.93 26.39 -9.56
N PRO A 42 -49.09 25.71 -9.57
CA PRO A 42 -49.88 25.55 -8.36
C PRO A 42 -49.11 24.67 -7.37
N CYS A 43 -49.00 25.13 -6.13
CA CYS A 43 -48.32 24.46 -5.05
C CYS A 43 -49.29 24.32 -3.88
N MET A 44 -49.47 23.12 -3.35
CA MET A 44 -50.23 22.93 -2.10
C MET A 44 -49.34 23.24 -0.90
N SER A 45 -49.89 23.93 0.09
CA SER A 45 -49.25 24.03 1.40
C SER A 45 -49.23 22.66 2.06
N LEU A 46 -48.15 22.32 2.76
CA LEU A 46 -48.05 21.09 3.55
C LEU A 46 -49.14 21.00 4.64
N GLN A 47 -49.81 22.12 4.96
CA GLN A 47 -50.91 22.20 5.91
C GLN A 47 -52.26 21.75 5.30
N ASP A 48 -52.37 21.65 3.97
CA ASP A 48 -53.58 21.18 3.28
C ASP A 48 -53.62 19.65 3.10
N LEU A 49 -52.53 18.95 3.46
CA LEU A 49 -52.48 17.49 3.54
C LEU A 49 -53.17 17.01 4.83
N VAL A 50 -54.50 17.08 4.84
CA VAL A 50 -55.29 16.43 5.89
C VAL A 50 -55.26 14.92 5.61
N ALA A 51 -54.60 14.15 6.47
CA ALA A 51 -54.68 12.69 6.43
C ALA A 51 -56.12 12.26 6.71
N THR A 52 -56.87 11.87 5.67
CA THR A 52 -58.32 11.63 5.76
C THR A 52 -58.70 10.27 6.34
N GLU A 53 -57.76 9.40 6.68
CA GLU A 53 -58.07 8.09 7.28
C GLU A 53 -57.05 7.67 8.33
N GLU A 54 -57.54 7.35 9.53
CA GLU A 54 -56.76 6.68 10.56
C GLU A 54 -56.53 5.23 10.14
N ARG A 55 -55.40 4.95 9.49
CA ARG A 55 -55.01 3.56 9.18
C ARG A 55 -54.80 2.80 10.48
N VAL A 56 -55.72 1.87 10.78
CA VAL A 56 -55.51 0.83 11.80
C VAL A 56 -54.26 0.04 11.39
N ARG A 57 -53.15 0.27 12.10
CA ARG A 57 -51.94 -0.52 11.90
C ARG A 57 -52.22 -1.93 12.42
N PRO A 58 -52.10 -2.99 11.59
CA PRO A 58 -52.16 -4.35 12.12
C PRO A 58 -51.05 -4.50 13.18
N LYS A 59 -51.38 -5.15 14.29
CA LYS A 59 -50.42 -5.53 15.34
C LYS A 59 -49.48 -6.58 14.74
N ALA A 60 -48.49 -6.13 13.97
CA ALA A 60 -47.39 -6.99 13.58
C ALA A 60 -46.60 -7.30 14.85
N ASP A 61 -46.24 -8.57 15.05
CA ASP A 61 -45.21 -8.91 16.02
C ASP A 61 -43.96 -8.14 15.62
N LEU A 62 -43.63 -7.12 16.43
CA LEU A 62 -42.43 -6.34 16.24
C LEU A 62 -41.26 -7.27 16.60
N TYR A 63 -40.64 -7.88 15.60
CA TYR A 63 -39.35 -8.52 15.78
C TYR A 63 -38.32 -7.41 16.03
N TRP A 64 -38.12 -7.08 17.29
CA TRP A 64 -36.94 -6.30 17.69
C TRP A 64 -35.72 -7.10 17.25
N PHE A 65 -34.77 -6.48 16.55
CA PHE A 65 -33.49 -7.11 16.26
C PHE A 65 -32.96 -7.67 17.58
N ALA A 66 -32.71 -8.97 17.65
CA ALA A 66 -32.03 -9.54 18.81
C ALA A 66 -30.78 -8.67 19.04
N PRO A 67 -30.50 -8.22 20.28
CA PRO A 67 -29.33 -7.39 20.54
C PRO A 67 -28.14 -8.08 19.89
N HIS A 68 -27.42 -7.34 19.04
CA HIS A 68 -26.27 -7.87 18.31
C HIS A 68 -25.37 -8.53 19.35
N VAL A 69 -25.37 -9.86 19.36
CA VAL A 69 -24.41 -10.60 20.17
C VAL A 69 -23.10 -10.28 19.49
N ASP A 70 -22.30 -9.45 20.15
CA ASP A 70 -20.95 -9.08 19.76
C ASP A 70 -20.08 -10.35 19.77
N ARG A 71 -20.32 -11.25 18.81
CA ARG A 71 -19.37 -12.27 18.43
C ARG A 71 -18.27 -11.46 17.78
N LYS A 72 -17.27 -11.06 18.56
CA LYS A 72 -15.96 -10.70 18.05
C LYS A 72 -15.42 -11.92 17.31
N SER A 73 -15.88 -12.13 16.08
CA SER A 73 -15.17 -12.94 15.12
C SER A 73 -13.88 -12.20 14.86
N SER A 74 -12.78 -12.74 15.38
CA SER A 74 -11.44 -12.30 15.02
C SER A 74 -11.24 -12.67 13.56
N TYR A 75 -11.71 -11.81 12.65
CA TYR A 75 -11.38 -11.96 11.24
C TYR A 75 -9.93 -11.52 11.07
N PRO A 76 -9.09 -12.32 10.37
CA PRO A 76 -7.76 -11.87 10.03
C PRO A 76 -7.87 -10.58 9.21
N ARG A 77 -6.97 -9.63 9.45
CA ARG A 77 -6.98 -8.35 8.73
C ARG A 77 -7.00 -8.61 7.22
N GLY A 78 -7.87 -7.91 6.48
CA GLY A 78 -7.96 -8.05 5.03
C GLY A 78 -6.71 -7.59 4.27
N ARG A 79 -5.74 -6.97 4.96
CA ARG A 79 -4.42 -6.61 4.45
C ARG A 79 -3.30 -7.03 5.39
N PHE A 80 -2.15 -7.40 4.81
CA PHE A 80 -0.91 -7.61 5.54
C PHE A 80 0.28 -7.04 4.75
N THR A 81 1.42 -6.86 5.41
CA THR A 81 2.67 -6.41 4.78
C THR A 81 3.60 -7.60 4.64
N ALA A 82 4.19 -7.82 3.46
CA ALA A 82 5.07 -8.96 3.22
C ALA A 82 6.26 -8.99 4.20
N SER A 83 6.83 -7.83 4.54
CA SER A 83 7.95 -7.72 5.50
C SER A 83 7.58 -8.05 6.96
N SER A 84 6.29 -8.19 7.30
CA SER A 84 5.88 -8.67 8.63
C SER A 84 5.81 -10.20 8.72
N LEU A 85 6.04 -10.91 7.62
CA LEU A 85 6.08 -12.37 7.63
C LEU A 85 7.35 -12.85 8.34
N GLY A 86 7.19 -13.79 9.26
CA GLY A 86 8.30 -14.34 10.02
C GLY A 86 9.23 -15.23 9.19
N ARG A 87 10.37 -15.57 9.78
CA ARG A 87 11.32 -16.54 9.23
C ARG A 87 10.62 -17.86 8.90
N ARG A 88 10.92 -18.42 7.73
CA ARG A 88 10.57 -19.78 7.32
C ARG A 88 11.57 -20.79 7.86
N ALA A 89 11.07 -21.92 8.33
CA ALA A 89 11.89 -23.01 8.87
C ALA A 89 12.50 -23.89 7.77
N ASP A 90 11.92 -23.87 6.57
CA ASP A 90 12.33 -24.66 5.41
C ASP A 90 13.27 -23.91 4.46
N VAL A 91 13.90 -22.84 4.93
CA VAL A 91 14.86 -22.03 4.18
C VAL A 91 16.20 -21.99 4.92
N GLU A 92 17.30 -22.15 4.18
CA GLU A 92 18.67 -22.00 4.64
C GLU A 92 19.41 -20.89 3.86
N ALA A 93 20.50 -20.39 4.43
CA ALA A 93 21.38 -19.46 3.75
C ALA A 93 22.29 -20.26 2.81
N GLY A 94 22.25 -19.94 1.51
CA GLY A 94 23.05 -20.58 0.45
C GLY A 94 24.51 -20.15 0.41
N GLY A 95 24.96 -19.40 1.42
CA GLY A 95 26.30 -18.86 1.55
C GLY A 95 26.38 -17.37 1.20
N LEU A 96 27.47 -16.76 1.66
CA LEU A 96 27.76 -15.35 1.49
C LEU A 96 28.59 -15.10 0.22
N VAL A 97 28.13 -14.16 -0.61
CA VAL A 97 28.82 -13.65 -1.79
C VAL A 97 29.36 -12.25 -1.49
N GLU A 98 30.67 -12.05 -1.69
CA GLU A 98 31.27 -10.72 -1.57
C GLU A 98 31.17 -9.95 -2.90
N LEU A 99 30.61 -8.75 -2.84
CA LEU A 99 30.54 -7.81 -3.96
C LEU A 99 31.66 -6.76 -3.91
N GLY A 100 32.19 -6.48 -2.72
CA GLY A 100 33.32 -5.58 -2.53
C GLY A 100 33.48 -5.12 -1.08
N ARG A 101 34.42 -4.19 -0.85
CA ARG A 101 34.71 -3.68 0.50
C ARG A 101 33.46 -3.06 1.16
N ALA A 102 33.30 -3.29 2.45
CA ALA A 102 32.31 -2.61 3.26
C ALA A 102 32.53 -1.09 3.23
N ILE A 103 31.44 -0.33 3.23
CA ILE A 103 31.44 1.13 3.25
C ILE A 103 30.90 1.56 4.61
N ALA A 104 31.74 2.24 5.39
CA ALA A 104 31.37 2.73 6.70
C ALA A 104 30.46 3.96 6.56
N VAL A 105 29.26 3.87 7.13
CA VAL A 105 28.33 4.99 7.26
C VAL A 105 28.01 5.18 8.74
N PRO A 106 28.02 6.42 9.27
CA PRO A 106 27.67 6.66 10.66
C PRO A 106 26.28 6.13 10.98
N HIS A 107 26.19 5.17 11.90
CA HIS A 107 24.91 4.65 12.36
C HIS A 107 24.33 5.60 13.43
N ASN A 108 23.23 6.26 13.10
CA ASN A 108 22.58 7.25 13.96
C ASN A 108 21.06 7.23 13.76
N GLU A 109 20.34 8.18 14.36
CA GLU A 109 18.88 8.33 14.25
C GLU A 109 18.34 8.53 12.83
N THR A 110 19.20 8.82 11.83
CA THR A 110 18.81 8.98 10.43
C THR A 110 19.01 7.72 9.58
N TRP A 111 19.30 6.57 10.20
CA TRP A 111 19.60 5.33 9.47
C TRP A 111 18.49 4.87 8.53
N ASP A 112 17.23 5.08 8.91
CA ASP A 112 16.09 4.76 8.04
C ASP A 112 16.13 5.58 6.74
N LYS A 113 16.46 6.88 6.85
CA LYS A 113 16.63 7.77 5.68
C LYS A 113 17.80 7.33 4.80
N VAL A 114 18.88 6.85 5.42
CA VAL A 114 20.03 6.29 4.71
C VAL A 114 19.60 5.08 3.88
N GLY A 115 18.81 4.17 4.46
CA GLY A 115 18.20 3.05 3.76
C GLY A 115 17.36 3.53 2.58
N ASP A 116 16.35 4.37 2.81
CA ASP A 116 15.44 4.88 1.77
C ASP A 116 16.18 5.61 0.64
N GLY A 117 17.22 6.39 0.98
CA GLY A 117 18.06 7.07 0.01
C GLY A 117 18.80 6.10 -0.90
N MET A 118 19.33 5.01 -0.33
CA MET A 118 19.98 3.96 -1.10
C MET A 118 19.01 3.15 -1.96
N HIS A 119 17.81 2.82 -1.46
CA HIS A 119 16.77 2.19 -2.30
C HIS A 119 16.45 3.06 -3.52
N GLN A 120 16.27 4.38 -3.34
CA GLN A 120 16.04 5.24 -4.49
C GLN A 120 17.23 5.28 -5.46
N ILE A 121 18.47 5.33 -4.96
CA ILE A 121 19.67 5.31 -5.83
C ILE A 121 19.74 4.01 -6.62
N LEU A 122 19.55 2.85 -5.97
CA LEU A 122 19.54 1.56 -6.66
C LEU A 122 18.37 1.46 -7.65
N GLY A 123 17.19 1.95 -7.26
CA GLY A 123 16.00 1.96 -8.09
C GLY A 123 16.16 2.77 -9.37
N VAL A 124 16.74 3.97 -9.27
CA VAL A 124 17.03 4.82 -10.45
C VAL A 124 18.20 4.26 -11.25
N GLY A 125 19.26 3.84 -10.57
CA GLY A 125 20.51 3.38 -11.16
C GLY A 125 20.40 2.09 -11.95
N CYS A 126 19.53 1.18 -11.54
CA CYS A 126 19.25 -0.05 -12.28
C CYS A 126 18.39 0.20 -13.54
N ARG A 127 17.62 1.31 -13.61
CA ARG A 127 16.82 1.67 -14.81
C ARG A 127 17.61 2.48 -15.83
N ARG A 128 18.54 3.31 -15.37
CA ARG A 128 19.34 4.19 -16.23
C ARG A 128 20.69 4.45 -15.60
N LYS A 129 21.65 4.83 -16.45
CA LYS A 129 22.93 5.36 -15.99
C LYS A 129 22.70 6.56 -15.05
N MET A 130 23.37 6.53 -13.90
CA MET A 130 23.40 7.64 -12.95
C MET A 130 24.75 8.36 -13.01
N SER A 131 24.67 9.69 -12.98
CA SER A 131 25.82 10.57 -12.77
C SER A 131 26.08 10.81 -11.28
N ARG A 132 27.24 11.41 -10.98
CA ARG A 132 27.55 11.91 -9.64
C ARG A 132 26.53 12.94 -9.15
N ASP A 133 26.08 13.82 -10.03
CA ASP A 133 25.14 14.88 -9.70
C ASP A 133 23.72 14.32 -9.44
N ASP A 134 23.31 13.26 -10.16
CA ASP A 134 22.07 12.53 -9.86
C ASP A 134 22.10 11.98 -8.43
N ALA A 135 23.18 11.28 -8.06
CA ALA A 135 23.34 10.70 -6.73
C ALA A 135 23.38 11.80 -5.65
N GLN A 136 24.13 12.87 -5.88
CA GLN A 136 24.22 14.01 -4.96
C GLN A 136 22.89 14.75 -4.81
N GLY A 137 22.07 14.81 -5.87
CA GLY A 137 20.71 15.37 -5.84
C GLY A 137 19.77 14.53 -4.98
N ILE A 138 19.76 13.20 -5.16
CA ILE A 138 18.91 12.27 -4.39
C ILE A 138 19.29 12.26 -2.91
N LEU A 139 20.58 12.27 -2.59
CA LEU A 139 21.07 12.37 -1.22
C LEU A 139 20.76 13.75 -0.62
N GLY A 140 20.94 14.81 -1.40
CA GLY A 140 20.69 16.19 -1.01
C GLY A 140 19.23 16.45 -0.65
N SER A 141 18.28 15.93 -1.43
CA SER A 141 16.84 16.09 -1.17
C SER A 141 16.39 15.46 0.15
N ARG A 142 17.24 14.62 0.77
CA ARG A 142 17.02 13.96 2.07
C ARG A 142 17.93 14.44 3.18
N GLY A 143 18.82 15.40 2.90
CA GLY A 143 19.82 15.88 3.86
C GLY A 143 20.93 14.88 4.18
N LEU A 144 21.24 13.95 3.25
CA LEU A 144 22.20 12.85 3.46
C LEU A 144 23.61 13.13 2.93
N ASN A 145 23.83 14.24 2.21
CA ASN A 145 25.12 14.58 1.58
C ASN A 145 26.29 14.72 2.57
N SER A 146 26.02 14.97 3.85
CA SER A 146 27.03 15.01 4.91
C SER A 146 27.35 13.63 5.51
N LEU A 147 26.50 12.62 5.27
CA LEU A 147 26.58 11.30 5.88
C LEU A 147 27.15 10.26 4.92
N ILE A 148 26.78 10.34 3.63
CA ILE A 148 27.20 9.39 2.60
C ILE A 148 27.69 10.16 1.37
N LYS A 149 28.80 9.71 0.79
CA LYS A 149 29.36 10.27 -0.43
C LYS A 149 28.65 9.70 -1.65
N ALA A 150 28.40 10.54 -2.65
CA ALA A 150 27.80 10.13 -3.92
C ALA A 150 28.63 9.05 -4.63
N GLU A 151 29.95 9.09 -4.49
CA GLU A 151 30.87 8.12 -5.08
C GLU A 151 30.69 6.73 -4.45
N ASP A 152 30.47 6.67 -3.14
CA ASP A 152 30.26 5.42 -2.42
C ASP A 152 28.93 4.76 -2.81
N THR A 153 27.87 5.55 -3.04
CA THR A 153 26.58 5.02 -3.48
C THR A 153 26.62 4.51 -4.92
N LEU A 154 27.33 5.22 -5.81
CA LEU A 154 27.56 4.79 -7.19
C LEU A 154 28.43 3.52 -7.25
N GLU A 155 29.40 3.38 -6.36
CA GLU A 155 30.21 2.18 -6.24
C GLU A 155 29.35 0.97 -5.81
N ILE A 156 28.46 1.12 -4.83
CA ILE A 156 27.52 0.06 -4.43
C ILE A 156 26.62 -0.33 -5.61
N LEU A 157 26.05 0.65 -6.31
CA LEU A 157 25.22 0.42 -7.50
C LEU A 157 25.99 -0.36 -8.57
N SER A 158 27.21 0.07 -8.89
CA SER A 158 28.04 -0.57 -9.92
C SER A 158 28.37 -2.01 -9.55
N ARG A 159 28.69 -2.30 -8.29
CA ARG A 159 28.96 -3.67 -7.81
C ARG A 159 27.73 -4.57 -7.96
N LEU A 160 26.55 -4.09 -7.58
CA LEU A 160 25.29 -4.82 -7.75
C LEU A 160 25.03 -5.14 -9.23
N GLN A 161 25.13 -4.13 -10.10
CA GLN A 161 24.89 -4.30 -11.53
C GLN A 161 25.89 -5.26 -12.19
N ASN A 162 27.18 -5.09 -11.89
CA ASN A 162 28.23 -5.97 -12.40
C ASN A 162 28.01 -7.40 -11.94
N HIS A 163 27.67 -7.61 -10.68
CA HIS A 163 27.34 -8.94 -10.17
C HIS A 163 26.13 -9.54 -10.88
N ALA A 164 25.02 -8.80 -10.97
CA ALA A 164 23.80 -9.27 -11.61
C ALA A 164 24.02 -9.67 -13.08
N TRP A 165 24.72 -8.85 -13.86
CA TRP A 165 25.00 -9.18 -15.27
C TRP A 165 26.08 -10.24 -15.47
N THR A 166 26.94 -10.47 -14.47
CA THR A 166 27.90 -11.58 -14.49
C THR A 166 27.23 -12.90 -14.15
N GLN A 167 26.37 -12.92 -13.13
CA GLN A 167 25.65 -14.13 -12.70
C GLN A 167 24.51 -14.49 -13.64
N TRP A 168 23.81 -13.49 -14.19
CA TRP A 168 22.71 -13.66 -15.12
C TRP A 168 22.95 -12.85 -16.39
N PRO A 169 23.81 -13.36 -17.30
CA PRO A 169 24.10 -12.68 -18.57
C PRO A 169 22.83 -12.45 -19.39
N GLY A 170 22.67 -11.25 -19.93
CA GLY A 170 21.50 -10.87 -20.72
C GLY A 170 20.24 -10.56 -19.91
N ALA A 171 20.32 -10.62 -18.57
CA ALA A 171 19.16 -10.34 -17.74
C ALA A 171 18.69 -8.88 -17.80
N THR A 172 17.36 -8.70 -17.73
CA THR A 172 16.74 -7.39 -17.58
C THR A 172 16.50 -7.09 -16.11
N LEU A 173 16.90 -5.90 -15.66
CA LEU A 173 16.74 -5.45 -14.28
C LEU A 173 15.46 -4.61 -14.14
N HIS A 174 14.53 -5.09 -13.32
CA HIS A 174 13.28 -4.41 -13.01
C HIS A 174 13.28 -3.96 -11.54
N PRO A 175 13.81 -2.77 -11.21
CA PRO A 175 13.84 -2.32 -9.83
C PRO A 175 12.52 -1.68 -9.41
N GLU A 176 12.24 -1.70 -8.10
CA GLU A 176 11.01 -1.20 -7.49
C GLU A 176 9.77 -1.80 -8.17
N TYR A 177 9.78 -3.12 -8.38
CA TYR A 177 8.76 -3.81 -9.14
C TYR A 177 7.50 -3.98 -8.30
N PRO A 178 6.36 -3.38 -8.69
CA PRO A 178 5.14 -3.43 -7.90
C PRO A 178 4.51 -4.80 -7.98
N ILE A 179 4.04 -5.30 -6.83
CA ILE A 179 3.24 -6.52 -6.76
C ILE A 179 1.95 -6.28 -6.01
N MET A 180 0.90 -6.95 -6.47
CA MET A 180 -0.37 -7.07 -5.77
C MET A 180 -0.77 -8.53 -5.80
N TYR A 181 -0.99 -9.10 -4.63
CA TYR A 181 -1.34 -10.52 -4.51
C TYR A 181 -2.38 -10.71 -3.41
N SER A 182 -3.26 -11.69 -3.64
CA SER A 182 -4.26 -12.13 -2.68
C SER A 182 -3.96 -13.57 -2.30
N ASN A 183 -3.73 -13.85 -1.01
CA ASN A 183 -3.50 -15.21 -0.55
C ASN A 183 -4.80 -16.03 -0.56
N GLU A 184 -4.70 -17.33 -0.28
CA GLU A 184 -5.85 -18.25 -0.19
C GLU A 184 -6.94 -17.80 0.80
N LYS A 185 -6.56 -17.01 1.82
CA LYS A 185 -7.47 -16.42 2.81
C LYS A 185 -8.12 -15.13 2.31
N SER A 186 -7.99 -14.79 1.03
CA SER A 186 -8.48 -13.55 0.41
C SER A 186 -7.92 -12.26 1.05
N GLN A 187 -6.76 -12.34 1.72
CA GLN A 187 -6.06 -11.16 2.22
C GLN A 187 -5.22 -10.58 1.10
N ARG A 188 -5.31 -9.26 0.91
CA ARG A 188 -4.54 -8.54 -0.10
C ARG A 188 -3.26 -7.97 0.46
N THR A 189 -2.19 -8.02 -0.30
CA THR A 189 -1.00 -7.21 -0.02
C THR A 189 -0.57 -6.45 -1.26
N LEU A 190 0.03 -5.30 -1.00
CA LEU A 190 0.70 -4.46 -1.96
C LEU A 190 2.14 -4.36 -1.48
N GLY A 191 3.08 -4.58 -2.38
CA GLY A 191 4.50 -4.52 -2.07
C GLY A 191 5.30 -4.10 -3.28
N TRP A 192 6.56 -3.79 -3.02
CA TRP A 192 7.56 -3.51 -4.04
C TRP A 192 8.70 -4.49 -3.82
N ILE A 193 9.08 -5.19 -4.89
CA ILE A 193 10.30 -5.97 -4.93
C ILE A 193 11.42 -5.00 -5.28
N ASP A 194 12.44 -4.88 -4.44
CA ASP A 194 13.52 -3.90 -4.65
C ASP A 194 14.20 -4.08 -6.01
N LEU A 195 14.51 -5.34 -6.36
CA LEU A 195 15.00 -5.69 -7.69
C LEU A 195 14.52 -7.07 -8.13
N LEU A 196 13.76 -7.10 -9.23
CA LEU A 196 13.37 -8.31 -9.95
C LEU A 196 14.26 -8.45 -11.20
N VAL A 197 15.03 -9.53 -11.27
CA VAL A 197 15.93 -9.83 -12.39
C VAL A 197 15.22 -10.83 -13.30
N GLU A 198 14.94 -10.43 -14.53
CA GLU A 198 14.32 -11.30 -15.54
C GLU A 198 15.38 -11.95 -16.42
N THR A 199 15.30 -13.27 -16.57
CA THR A 199 16.13 -14.08 -17.46
C THR A 199 15.23 -14.92 -18.38
N ASP A 200 15.83 -15.55 -19.39
CA ASP A 200 15.11 -16.48 -20.27
C ASP A 200 14.54 -17.69 -19.51
N ALA A 201 15.22 -18.14 -18.45
CA ALA A 201 14.85 -19.32 -17.67
C ALA A 201 13.84 -19.04 -16.55
N GLY A 202 13.69 -17.78 -16.14
CA GLY A 202 12.87 -17.40 -14.98
C GLY A 202 13.33 -16.10 -14.34
N TYR A 203 12.91 -15.89 -13.10
CA TYR A 203 13.18 -14.65 -12.35
C TYR A 203 14.10 -14.88 -11.16
N VAL A 204 14.84 -13.85 -10.77
CA VAL A 204 15.55 -13.80 -9.49
C VAL A 204 15.08 -12.59 -8.72
N ILE A 205 14.86 -12.76 -7.42
CA ILE A 205 14.44 -11.68 -6.52
C ILE A 205 15.63 -11.26 -5.66
N ILE A 206 15.91 -9.96 -5.62
CA ILE A 206 16.93 -9.37 -4.76
C ILE A 206 16.26 -8.30 -3.89
N ASP A 207 16.34 -8.46 -2.58
CA ASP A 207 15.86 -7.51 -1.58
C ASP A 207 17.06 -6.78 -0.95
N HIS A 208 17.01 -5.45 -0.92
CA HIS A 208 18.09 -4.57 -0.45
C HIS A 208 17.89 -4.27 1.04
N LYS A 209 18.98 -4.36 1.80
CA LYS A 209 18.98 -4.08 3.24
C LYS A 209 20.18 -3.24 3.64
N SER A 210 19.92 -2.23 4.47
CA SER A 210 20.94 -1.37 5.06
C SER A 210 21.54 -1.95 6.34
N TYR A 211 21.29 -3.21 6.69
CA TYR A 211 21.85 -3.83 7.89
C TYR A 211 23.38 -4.00 7.78
N VAL A 212 24.11 -3.73 8.88
CA VAL A 212 25.60 -3.68 8.92
C VAL A 212 26.22 -4.59 10.00
N GLY A 213 25.46 -5.55 10.53
CA GLY A 213 25.98 -6.52 11.51
C GLY A 213 26.87 -7.61 10.90
N SER A 214 27.47 -8.44 11.76
CA SER A 214 28.34 -9.55 11.36
C SER A 214 27.58 -10.83 11.03
N ASP A 215 26.37 -10.98 11.52
CA ASP A 215 25.47 -12.14 11.42
C ASP A 215 24.57 -12.07 10.16
N LEU A 216 25.17 -11.73 9.02
CA LEU A 216 24.42 -11.44 7.79
C LEU A 216 23.56 -12.62 7.29
N GLU A 217 24.05 -13.85 7.42
CA GLU A 217 23.29 -15.04 7.01
C GLU A 217 22.06 -15.27 7.89
N GLU A 218 22.21 -15.18 9.21
CA GLU A 218 21.10 -15.29 10.16
C GLU A 218 20.11 -14.14 9.96
N LYS A 219 20.62 -12.93 9.70
CA LYS A 219 19.77 -11.79 9.38
C LYS A 219 19.01 -12.00 8.07
N ALA A 220 19.64 -12.54 7.03
CA ALA A 220 19.00 -12.84 5.76
C ALA A 220 17.82 -13.80 5.94
N LEU A 221 17.99 -14.83 6.79
CA LEU A 221 16.95 -15.80 7.10
C LEU A 221 15.70 -15.17 7.74
N SER A 222 15.84 -14.04 8.45
CA SER A 222 14.70 -13.30 8.98
C SER A 222 13.77 -12.74 7.89
N TYR A 223 14.27 -12.56 6.66
CA TYR A 223 13.51 -12.07 5.50
C TYR A 223 12.94 -13.19 4.61
N SER A 224 13.19 -14.46 4.94
CA SER A 224 12.74 -15.61 4.15
C SER A 224 11.22 -15.69 3.94
N GLY A 225 10.41 -15.26 4.91
CA GLY A 225 8.96 -15.19 4.78
C GLY A 225 8.51 -14.18 3.72
N GLN A 226 9.11 -12.99 3.73
CA GLN A 226 8.86 -11.94 2.74
C GLN A 226 9.29 -12.38 1.34
N LEU A 227 10.49 -12.96 1.20
CA LEU A 227 11.03 -13.38 -0.09
C LEU A 227 10.26 -14.55 -0.68
N ALA A 228 9.86 -15.52 0.13
CA ALA A 228 8.97 -16.59 -0.31
C ALA A 228 7.64 -16.07 -0.84
N PHE A 229 7.08 -15.07 -0.16
CA PHE A 229 5.85 -14.43 -0.57
C PHE A 229 5.99 -13.73 -1.93
N TYR A 230 7.10 -13.02 -2.14
CA TYR A 230 7.41 -12.42 -3.44
C TYR A 230 7.62 -13.47 -4.53
N SER A 231 8.31 -14.56 -4.21
CA SER A 231 8.53 -15.68 -5.11
C SER A 231 7.21 -16.24 -5.63
N GLU A 232 6.30 -16.59 -4.72
CA GLU A 232 4.99 -17.14 -5.06
C GLU A 232 4.17 -16.16 -5.92
N ALA A 233 4.16 -14.87 -5.56
CA ALA A 233 3.44 -13.85 -6.32
C ALA A 233 3.98 -13.71 -7.76
N VAL A 234 5.30 -13.75 -7.95
CA VAL A 234 5.94 -13.66 -9.28
C VAL A 234 5.64 -14.90 -10.11
N GLU A 235 5.77 -16.10 -9.53
CA GLU A 235 5.52 -17.35 -10.24
C GLU A 235 4.07 -17.45 -10.71
N LEU A 236 3.12 -17.08 -9.85
CA LEU A 236 1.69 -17.08 -10.20
C LEU A 236 1.34 -16.02 -11.26
N ALA A 237 1.94 -14.83 -11.18
CA ALA A 237 1.65 -13.75 -12.12
C ALA A 237 2.26 -13.98 -13.51
N THR A 238 3.41 -14.67 -13.58
CA THR A 238 4.21 -14.79 -14.81
C THR A 238 4.20 -16.18 -15.43
N GLY A 239 3.87 -17.22 -14.66
CA GLY A 239 3.98 -18.62 -15.07
C GLY A 239 5.41 -19.13 -15.25
N LYS A 240 6.43 -18.32 -14.93
CA LYS A 240 7.85 -18.70 -14.97
C LYS A 240 8.36 -18.91 -13.53
N PRO A 241 9.33 -19.83 -13.32
CA PRO A 241 9.87 -20.10 -12.00
C PRO A 241 10.71 -18.93 -11.47
N VAL A 242 10.80 -18.83 -10.15
CA VAL A 242 11.81 -18.01 -9.48
C VAL A 242 13.02 -18.88 -9.16
N LEU A 243 14.14 -18.57 -9.80
CA LEU A 243 15.38 -19.34 -9.77
C LEU A 243 16.17 -19.14 -8.46
N GLY A 244 15.93 -18.04 -7.75
CA GLY A 244 16.61 -17.74 -6.50
C GLY A 244 16.10 -16.47 -5.84
N CYS A 245 16.27 -16.40 -4.52
CA CYS A 245 15.97 -15.24 -3.70
C CYS A 245 17.24 -14.81 -2.95
N TRP A 246 17.54 -13.52 -2.96
CA TRP A 246 18.76 -12.97 -2.40
C TRP A 246 18.49 -11.76 -1.53
N VAL A 247 19.31 -11.61 -0.48
CA VAL A 247 19.36 -10.40 0.35
C VAL A 247 20.68 -9.69 0.08
N HIS A 248 20.62 -8.45 -0.38
CA HIS A 248 21.76 -7.59 -0.65
C HIS A 248 21.99 -6.62 0.51
N PHE A 249 23.04 -6.86 1.28
CA PHE A 249 23.50 -5.99 2.36
C PHE A 249 24.39 -4.87 1.79
N MET A 250 23.74 -3.78 1.37
CA MET A 250 24.32 -2.72 0.54
C MET A 250 25.65 -2.17 1.08
N PHE A 251 25.67 -1.80 2.37
CA PHE A 251 26.85 -1.21 3.00
C PHE A 251 27.89 -2.23 3.43
N ALA A 252 27.49 -3.49 3.65
CA ALA A 252 28.44 -4.58 3.91
C ALA A 252 29.18 -5.00 2.63
N GLY A 253 28.64 -4.67 1.45
CA GLY A 253 29.18 -5.10 0.16
C GLY A 253 29.01 -6.60 -0.06
N LYS A 254 27.91 -7.17 0.44
CA LYS A 254 27.69 -8.63 0.52
C LYS A 254 26.27 -8.99 0.10
N MET A 255 26.10 -10.17 -0.48
CA MET A 255 24.82 -10.79 -0.77
C MET A 255 24.73 -12.15 -0.12
N VAL A 256 23.54 -12.54 0.31
CA VAL A 256 23.25 -13.88 0.84
C VAL A 256 22.11 -14.46 0.03
N GLU A 257 22.31 -15.65 -0.51
CA GLU A 257 21.24 -16.42 -1.14
C GLU A 257 20.39 -17.09 -0.08
N LEU A 258 19.07 -17.16 -0.30
CA LEU A 258 18.17 -17.98 0.48
C LEU A 258 17.69 -19.16 -0.37
N ARG A 259 17.95 -20.37 0.10
CA ARG A 259 17.61 -21.62 -0.59
C ARG A 259 16.59 -22.40 0.21
N LEU A 260 15.62 -23.01 -0.48
CA LEU A 260 14.75 -24.00 0.15
C LEU A 260 15.60 -25.20 0.59
N LEU A 261 15.35 -25.68 1.80
CA LEU A 261 15.90 -26.96 2.24
C LEU A 261 15.41 -28.03 1.26
N GLN A 262 16.33 -28.64 0.52
CA GLN A 262 15.99 -29.86 -0.20
C GLN A 262 15.51 -30.85 0.85
N SER A 263 14.24 -31.25 0.76
CA SER A 263 13.71 -32.31 1.62
C SER A 263 14.66 -33.49 1.47
N LYS A 264 15.46 -33.79 2.52
CA LYS A 264 16.19 -35.04 2.61
C LYS A 264 15.13 -36.09 2.32
N LYS A 265 15.21 -36.76 1.17
CA LYS A 265 14.46 -37.98 0.94
C LYS A 265 14.77 -38.83 2.17
N LEU A 266 13.80 -38.98 3.07
CA LEU A 266 13.87 -40.07 4.04
C LEU A 266 13.94 -41.30 3.15
N GLY A 267 15.14 -41.86 3.05
CA GLY A 267 15.33 -43.17 2.45
C GLY A 267 14.45 -44.11 3.24
N VAL A 268 13.37 -44.57 2.62
CA VAL A 268 12.65 -45.73 3.10
C VAL A 268 13.60 -46.89 2.82
N ALA A 269 14.30 -47.32 3.86
CA ALA A 269 14.94 -48.62 3.93
C ALA A 269 13.89 -49.67 4.32
#